data_AF-A0A167FDC5-F1
#
_entry.id   AF-A0A167FDC5-F1
#
_cell.length_a   1.000
_cell.length_b   1.000
_cell.length_c   1.000
_cell.angle_alpha   90.00
_cell.angle_beta   90.00
_cell.angle_gamma   90.00
#
_symmetry.space_group_name_H-M   'P 1'
#
loop_
_entity.id
_entity.type
_entity.pdbx_description
1 polymer ?
#
loop_
_entity_poly.entity_id
_entity_poly.type
_entity_poly.pdbx_seq_one_letter_code
_entity_poly.pdbx_strand_id
1 'polypeptide(L)'
;MEKFLAFIDEYQKGIGNIDADWRKILELGFLSKLDWLEYSLKRLLQIECTDENEQEMGTIEVVGTINTLKQYEEMVSELETWLNTLDAIA
;
A
#
# COMPACT_ATOMS: atom_id res chain seq x y z
N MET A 1 -9.21 -8.79 -7.59
CA MET A 1 -9.48 -9.50 -6.33
C MET A 1 -9.09 -10.98 -6.43
N GLU A 2 -9.66 -11.79 -7.33
CA GLU A 2 -9.37 -13.25 -7.44
C GLU A 2 -7.89 -13.64 -7.47
N LYS A 3 -7.05 -12.95 -8.28
CA LYS A 3 -5.61 -13.26 -8.36
C LYS A 3 -4.87 -13.00 -7.05
N PHE A 4 -5.28 -11.99 -6.29
CA PHE A 4 -4.70 -11.67 -4.99
C PHE A 4 -5.13 -12.72 -3.95
N LEU A 5 -6.41 -13.12 -3.96
CA LEU A 5 -6.93 -14.17 -3.10
C LEU A 5 -6.20 -15.51 -3.34
N ALA A 6 -6.03 -15.89 -4.62
CA ALA A 6 -5.30 -17.10 -4.99
C ALA A 6 -3.82 -17.07 -4.58
N PHE A 7 -3.19 -15.89 -4.62
CA PHE A 7 -1.82 -15.72 -4.15
C PHE A 7 -1.72 -15.92 -2.63
N ILE A 8 -2.61 -15.31 -1.84
CA ILE A 8 -2.60 -15.42 -0.38
C ILE A 8 -2.89 -16.87 0.07
N ASP A 9 -3.88 -17.53 -0.55
CA ASP A 9 -4.23 -18.93 -0.26
C ASP A 9 -3.04 -19.88 -0.51
N GLU A 10 -2.32 -19.70 -1.62
CA GLU A 10 -1.14 -20.53 -1.92
C GLU A 10 0.07 -20.19 -1.04
N TYR A 11 0.23 -18.90 -0.68
CA TYR A 11 1.28 -18.45 0.23
C TYR A 11 1.11 -19.05 1.64
N GLN A 12 -0.14 -19.14 2.14
CA GLN A 12 -0.46 -19.76 3.43
C GLN A 12 -0.13 -21.27 3.44
N LYS A 13 -0.47 -22.01 2.37
CA LYS A 13 -0.16 -23.46 2.27
C LYS A 13 1.33 -23.77 2.38
N GLY A 14 2.19 -22.87 1.91
CA GLY A 14 3.65 -23.04 1.95
C GLY A 14 4.30 -22.74 3.30
N ILE A 15 3.67 -21.92 4.15
CA ILE A 15 4.28 -21.35 5.36
C ILE A 15 3.67 -21.95 6.64
N GLY A 16 2.48 -22.57 6.56
CA GLY A 16 1.72 -23.04 7.72
C GLY A 16 0.84 -21.92 8.30
N ASN A 17 0.31 -22.11 9.51
CA ASN A 17 -0.52 -21.07 10.14
C ASN A 17 0.28 -19.78 10.35
N ILE A 18 -0.19 -18.72 9.72
CA ILE A 18 0.36 -17.38 9.86
C ILE A 18 -0.28 -16.77 11.10
N ASP A 19 0.45 -16.73 12.22
CA ASP A 19 0.07 -15.90 13.38
C ASP A 19 0.56 -14.47 13.10
N ALA A 20 -0.18 -13.73 12.28
CA ALA A 20 0.18 -12.37 11.88
C ALA A 20 -0.67 -11.31 12.59
N ASP A 21 0.00 -10.25 13.02
CA ASP A 21 -0.65 -8.98 13.34
C ASP A 21 -1.00 -8.27 12.02
N TRP A 22 -2.15 -8.64 11.43
CA TRP A 22 -2.60 -8.10 10.16
C TRP A 22 -2.75 -6.59 10.16
N ARG A 23 -3.16 -6.02 11.30
CA ARG A 23 -3.23 -4.57 11.47
C ARG A 23 -1.87 -3.94 11.25
N LYS A 24 -0.85 -4.44 11.93
CA LYS A 24 0.53 -3.95 11.76
C LYS A 24 1.04 -4.12 10.33
N ILE A 25 0.70 -5.23 9.67
CA ILE A 25 1.08 -5.46 8.26
C ILE A 25 0.39 -4.46 7.34
N LEU A 26 -0.90 -4.20 7.53
CA LEU A 26 -1.64 -3.22 6.74
C LEU A 26 -1.17 -1.78 7.02
N GLU A 27 -0.76 -1.47 8.25
CA GLU A 27 -0.11 -0.19 8.59
C GLU A 27 1.19 0.02 7.78
N LEU A 28 1.97 -1.03 7.53
CA LEU A 28 3.14 -0.95 6.63
C LEU A 28 2.75 -0.66 5.17
N GLY A 29 1.52 -0.97 4.78
CA GLY A 29 0.95 -0.58 3.48
C GLY A 29 0.88 0.94 3.30
N PHE A 30 0.66 1.71 4.37
CA PHE A 30 0.74 3.17 4.34
C PHE A 30 2.18 3.67 4.20
N LEU A 31 3.14 3.02 4.87
CA LEU A 31 4.54 3.45 4.87
C LEU A 31 5.09 3.54 3.44
N SER A 32 4.91 2.48 2.64
CA SER A 32 5.35 2.48 1.23
C SER A 32 4.74 3.62 0.38
N LYS A 33 3.49 4.00 0.67
CA LYS A 33 2.80 5.09 -0.03
C LYS A 33 3.30 6.46 0.43
N LEU A 34 3.61 6.59 1.72
CA LEU A 34 4.19 7.81 2.29
C LEU A 34 5.61 8.04 1.78
N ASP A 35 6.43 7.00 1.68
CA ASP A 35 7.77 7.07 1.09
C ASP A 35 7.69 7.54 -0.38
N TRP A 36 6.74 7.00 -1.16
CA TRP A 36 6.51 7.43 -2.53
C TRP A 36 6.01 8.88 -2.63
N LEU A 37 5.16 9.30 -1.69
CA LEU A 37 4.66 10.67 -1.61
C LEU A 37 5.80 11.66 -1.29
N GLU A 38 6.67 11.32 -0.34
CA GLU A 38 7.84 12.14 0.00
C GLU A 38 8.76 12.31 -1.21
N TYR A 39 9.10 11.21 -1.87
CA TYR A 39 9.90 11.20 -3.09
C TYR A 39 9.30 12.11 -4.18
N SER A 40 7.99 11.99 -4.42
CA SER A 40 7.28 12.76 -5.45
C SER A 40 7.20 14.25 -5.10
N LEU A 41 6.99 14.59 -3.82
CA LEU A 41 6.99 15.97 -3.33
C LEU A 41 8.35 16.65 -3.51
N LYS A 42 9.44 15.96 -3.22
CA LYS A 42 10.80 16.48 -3.40
C LYS A 42 11.08 16.89 -4.86
N ARG A 43 10.54 16.15 -5.83
CA ARG A 43 10.63 16.46 -7.27
C ARG A 43 9.72 17.60 -7.69
N LEU A 44 8.46 17.58 -7.23
CA LEU A 44 7.51 18.66 -7.47
C LEU A 44 8.04 20.03 -7.00
N LEU A 45 8.62 20.04 -5.80
CA LEU A 45 9.15 21.24 -5.15
C LEU A 45 10.57 21.58 -5.60
N GLN A 46 11.14 20.83 -6.56
CA GLN A 46 12.48 21.02 -7.09
C GLN A 46 13.58 21.06 -6.01
N ILE A 47 13.38 20.32 -4.92
CA ILE A 47 14.34 20.24 -3.81
C ILE A 47 15.53 19.36 -4.21
N GLU A 48 15.25 18.23 -4.87
CA GLU A 48 16.25 17.25 -5.30
C GLU A 48 16.40 17.20 -6.84
N CYS A 49 15.62 17.99 -7.59
CA CYS A 49 15.55 17.93 -9.04
C CYS A 49 15.39 19.32 -9.69
N THR A 50 16.07 19.56 -10.81
CA THR A 50 15.97 20.81 -11.61
C THR A 50 15.41 20.61 -13.02
N ASP A 51 14.89 19.41 -13.37
CA ASP A 51 14.28 19.11 -14.67
C ASP A 51 12.77 19.37 -14.64
N GLU A 52 12.27 20.16 -15.60
CA GLU A 52 10.85 20.49 -15.73
C GLU A 52 9.97 19.26 -15.98
N ASN A 53 10.48 18.25 -16.70
CA ASN A 53 9.73 17.01 -16.95
C ASN A 53 9.52 16.21 -15.66
N GLU A 54 10.55 16.14 -14.81
CA GLU A 54 10.46 15.46 -13.51
C GLU A 54 9.57 16.23 -12.52
N GLN A 55 9.44 17.56 -12.67
CA GLN A 55 8.50 18.37 -11.90
C GLN A 55 7.04 18.10 -12.29
N GLU A 56 6.73 18.04 -13.59
CA GLU A 56 5.39 17.69 -14.07
C GLU A 56 5.00 16.27 -13.62
N MET A 57 5.93 15.32 -13.76
CA MET A 57 5.75 13.96 -13.25
C MET A 57 5.50 13.96 -11.73
N GLY A 58 6.27 14.73 -10.95
CA GLY A 58 6.07 14.87 -9.51
C GLY A 58 4.67 15.39 -9.15
N THR A 59 4.11 16.31 -9.95
CA THR A 59 2.74 16.81 -9.75
C THR A 59 1.70 15.69 -9.89
N ILE A 60 1.80 14.91 -10.97
CA ILE A 60 0.87 13.82 -11.27
C ILE A 60 0.96 12.75 -10.18
N GLU A 61 2.18 12.36 -9.80
CA GLU A 61 2.42 11.33 -8.79
C GLU A 61 1.96 11.75 -7.40
N VAL A 62 2.16 13.00 -6.98
CA VAL A 62 1.66 13.51 -5.68
C VAL A 62 0.14 13.39 -5.61
N VAL A 63 -0.58 13.86 -6.63
CA VAL A 63 -2.05 13.79 -6.67
C VAL A 63 -2.53 12.33 -6.69
N GLY A 64 -1.91 11.50 -7.52
CA GLY A 64 -2.24 10.07 -7.61
C GLY A 64 -2.01 9.31 -6.30
N THR A 65 -0.92 9.62 -5.61
CA THR A 65 -0.55 8.98 -4.34
C THR A 65 -1.47 9.40 -3.20
N ILE A 66 -1.85 10.68 -3.13
CA ILE A 66 -2.85 11.16 -2.15
C ILE A 66 -4.20 10.46 -2.35
N ASN A 67 -4.65 10.32 -3.60
CA ASN A 67 -5.89 9.59 -3.89
C ASN A 67 -5.79 8.11 -3.52
N THR A 68 -4.65 7.48 -3.79
CA THR A 68 -4.38 6.10 -3.41
C THR A 68 -4.36 5.91 -1.89
N LEU A 69 -3.81 6.88 -1.13
CA LEU A 69 -3.83 6.87 0.33
C LEU A 69 -5.25 6.92 0.88
N LYS A 70 -6.10 7.81 0.36
CA LYS A 70 -7.52 7.90 0.74
C LYS A 70 -8.29 6.61 0.44
N GLN A 71 -8.12 6.07 -0.76
CA GLN A 71 -8.74 4.80 -1.14
C GLN A 71 -8.26 3.65 -0.24
N TYR A 72 -6.98 3.65 0.13
CA TYR A 72 -6.45 2.63 1.02
C TYR A 72 -7.02 2.77 2.44
N GLU A 73 -7.16 3.99 2.96
CA GLU A 73 -7.82 4.27 4.24
C GLU A 73 -9.28 3.77 4.25
N GLU A 74 -10.01 3.97 3.16
CA GLU A 74 -11.39 3.47 3.02
C GLU A 74 -11.46 1.93 3.02
N MET A 75 -10.45 1.25 2.45
CA MET A 75 -10.45 -0.22 2.30
C MET A 75 -9.79 -0.98 3.47
N VAL A 76 -8.91 -0.34 4.24
CA VAL A 76 -8.01 -1.06 5.17
C VAL A 76 -8.76 -1.85 6.23
N SER A 77 -9.87 -1.32 6.73
CA SER A 77 -10.70 -1.97 7.77
C SER A 77 -11.39 -3.23 7.24
N GLU A 78 -11.84 -3.20 5.98
CA GLU A 78 -12.45 -4.36 5.31
C GLU A 78 -11.40 -5.45 5.06
N LEU A 79 -10.19 -5.07 4.64
CA LEU A 79 -9.07 -5.98 4.46
C LEU A 79 -8.64 -6.63 5.78
N GLU A 80 -8.53 -5.85 6.86
CA GLU A 80 -8.19 -6.35 8.20
C GLU A 80 -9.23 -7.38 8.67
N THR A 81 -10.51 -7.07 8.50
CA THR A 81 -11.61 -7.99 8.87
C THR A 81 -11.54 -9.29 8.06
N TRP A 82 -11.31 -9.17 6.75
CA TRP A 82 -11.21 -10.32 5.86
C TRP A 82 -10.01 -11.22 6.20
N LEU A 83 -8.83 -10.64 6.46
CA LEU A 83 -7.62 -11.37 6.84
C LEU A 83 -7.77 -12.11 8.17
N ASN A 84 -8.31 -11.44 9.20
CA ASN A 84 -8.60 -12.08 10.49
C ASN A 84 -9.62 -13.22 10.36
N THR A 85 -10.56 -13.10 9.42
CA THR A 85 -11.52 -14.18 9.14
C THR A 85 -10.82 -15.40 8.53
N LEU A 86 -9.83 -15.21 7.64
CA LEU A 86 -9.09 -16.34 7.09
C LEU A 86 -8.30 -17.09 8.17
N ASP A 87 -7.61 -16.37 9.04
CA ASP A 87 -6.84 -16.99 10.14
C ASP A 87 -7.71 -17.75 11.12
N ALA A 88 -8.96 -17.32 11.34
CA ALA A 88 -9.89 -18.02 12.21
C ALA A 88 -10.37 -19.38 11.65
N ILE A 89 -10.20 -19.63 10.34
CA ILE A 89 -10.67 -20.84 9.65
C ILE A 89 -9.49 -21.76 9.24
N ALA A 90 -8.25 -21.29 9.40
CA ALA A 90 -7.00 -22.01 9.09
C ALA A 90 -6.45 -22.79 10.30
#